data_AF-A0A813D9J4-F1
#
_entry.id   AF-A0A813D9J4-F1
#
_cell.length_a   1.000
_cell.length_b   1.000
_cell.length_c   1.000
_cell.angle_alpha   90.00
_cell.angle_beta   90.00
_cell.angle_gamma   90.00
#
_symmetry.space_group_name_H-M   'P 1'
#
loop_
_entity.id
_entity.type
_entity.pdbx_description
1 polymer ?
#
loop_
_entity_poly.entity_id
_entity_poly.type
_entity_poly.pdbx_seq_one_letter_code
_entity_poly.pdbx_strand_id
1 'polypeptide(L)'
;MPHWNQALLFGLFSALSLPLGAWLGIVLSPVSHEATAKWMAFGAGALVYAVATQMYGMAVFALLDKSPMKPDPQPCLEACQDLFDNIVVECIAGLVGAGIFLGLGKLLARLSRPPEVSSVGGPTTERASLASNGRPSLASLGRFSLPRPSLGTLPCVEDCPIAALRSFRVSRPTTGRPSAFQGGVLPLSREELERLNLNTAAESDTGSSVAMAMWLGMLLDGIPESLMMGFMTNKEDITMSFVIAIFVANFPEAFSGASLLRKQGMPPWKILMLWSAIFLLTGVLAMLGSLMLPVSSDKEVTQIENYSDSICEGIAGGMMLAMLATAMLPEAFRGAGEAAGIYFVLGFVLSLAITCVEARFGTVQNVRPSDGPTWF
;
A
#
# COMPACT_ATOMS: atom_id res chain seq x y z
N MET A 1 15.30 6.38 -31.70
CA MET A 1 13.96 6.99 -31.63
C MET A 1 14.06 8.21 -30.72
N PRO A 2 13.20 9.25 -30.82
CA PRO A 2 13.24 10.36 -29.87
C PRO A 2 12.98 9.86 -28.43
N HIS A 3 13.68 10.42 -27.43
CA HIS A 3 13.56 9.99 -26.03
C HIS A 3 12.12 10.08 -25.50
N TRP A 4 11.38 11.14 -25.86
CA TRP A 4 9.98 11.28 -25.47
C TRP A 4 9.08 10.15 -25.99
N ASN A 5 9.41 9.58 -27.15
CA ASN A 5 8.67 8.44 -27.70
C ASN A 5 9.01 7.15 -26.96
N GLN A 6 10.28 6.99 -26.56
CA GLN A 6 10.68 5.87 -25.71
C GLN A 6 10.01 5.95 -24.34
N ALA A 7 9.97 7.13 -23.73
CA ALA A 7 9.34 7.36 -22.44
C ALA A 7 7.84 7.06 -22.49
N LEU A 8 7.15 7.49 -23.55
CA LEU A 8 5.75 7.13 -23.81
C LEU A 8 5.56 5.61 -23.85
N LEU A 9 6.40 4.90 -24.61
CA LEU A 9 6.30 3.45 -24.75
C LEU A 9 6.57 2.72 -23.43
N PHE A 10 7.58 3.15 -22.67
CA PHE A 10 7.86 2.57 -21.36
C PHE A 10 6.74 2.82 -20.35
N GLY A 11 6.22 4.05 -20.28
CA GLY A 11 5.09 4.39 -19.40
C GLY A 11 3.81 3.65 -19.77
N LEU A 12 3.53 3.46 -21.07
CA LEU A 12 2.40 2.63 -21.49
C LEU A 12 2.65 1.15 -21.15
N PHE A 13 3.86 0.63 -21.39
CA PHE A 13 4.15 -0.77 -21.12
C PHE A 13 4.07 -1.11 -19.63
N SER A 14 4.61 -0.26 -18.74
CA SER A 14 4.50 -0.45 -17.29
C SER A 14 3.06 -0.45 -16.80
N ALA A 15 2.22 0.45 -17.34
CA ALA A 15 0.83 0.59 -16.92
C ALA A 15 -0.15 -0.32 -17.67
N LEU A 16 0.29 -1.11 -18.66
CA LEU A 16 -0.57 -2.01 -19.44
C LEU A 16 -1.24 -3.07 -18.54
N SER A 17 -0.62 -3.40 -17.40
CA SER A 17 -1.20 -4.28 -16.39
C SER A 17 -2.49 -3.73 -15.77
N LEU A 18 -2.71 -2.41 -15.78
CA LEU A 18 -3.90 -1.78 -15.21
C LEU A 18 -5.19 -2.16 -15.97
N PRO A 19 -5.34 -1.87 -17.28
CA PRO A 19 -6.53 -2.30 -18.02
C PRO A 19 -6.65 -3.83 -18.11
N LEU A 20 -5.53 -4.56 -18.19
CA LEU A 20 -5.53 -6.02 -18.22
C LEU A 20 -6.04 -6.63 -16.90
N GLY A 21 -5.52 -6.17 -15.78
CA GLY A 21 -5.96 -6.58 -14.45
C GLY A 21 -7.43 -6.23 -14.23
N ALA A 22 -7.83 -5.02 -14.61
CA ALA A 22 -9.22 -4.59 -14.48
C ALA A 22 -10.18 -5.44 -15.33
N TRP A 23 -9.80 -5.74 -16.57
CA TRP A 23 -10.58 -6.61 -17.46
C TRP A 23 -10.74 -8.02 -16.88
N LEU A 24 -9.65 -8.64 -16.42
CA LEU A 24 -9.68 -9.94 -15.74
C LEU A 24 -10.54 -9.91 -14.47
N GLY A 25 -10.44 -8.84 -13.68
CA GLY A 25 -11.25 -8.65 -12.47
C GLY A 25 -12.76 -8.55 -12.75
N ILE A 26 -13.13 -7.99 -13.90
CA ILE A 26 -14.54 -7.92 -14.35
C ILE A 26 -15.02 -9.27 -14.87
N VAL A 27 -14.23 -9.94 -15.73
CA VAL A 27 -14.62 -11.21 -16.37
C VAL A 27 -14.72 -12.34 -15.35
N LEU A 28 -13.82 -12.38 -14.37
CA LEU A 28 -13.82 -13.40 -13.32
C LEU A 28 -14.77 -13.07 -12.15
N SER A 29 -15.52 -11.98 -12.24
CA SER A 29 -16.50 -11.61 -11.21
C SER A 29 -17.73 -12.54 -11.25
N PRO A 30 -18.20 -13.10 -10.11
CA PRO A 30 -17.79 -12.77 -8.74
C PRO A 30 -16.56 -13.58 -8.28
N VAL A 31 -15.48 -12.88 -7.95
CA VAL A 31 -14.30 -13.47 -7.30
C VAL A 31 -14.55 -13.59 -5.80
N SER A 32 -14.07 -14.63 -5.11
CA SER A 32 -14.20 -14.69 -3.64
C SER A 32 -13.40 -13.56 -2.97
N HIS A 33 -13.89 -13.02 -1.84
CA HIS A 33 -13.18 -11.96 -1.11
C HIS A 33 -11.80 -12.44 -0.64
N GLU A 34 -11.69 -13.70 -0.24
CA GLU A 34 -10.42 -14.35 0.10
C GLU A 34 -9.43 -14.38 -1.08
N ALA A 35 -9.87 -14.68 -2.31
CA ALA A 35 -8.99 -14.69 -3.48
C ALA A 35 -8.54 -13.27 -3.84
N THR A 36 -9.43 -12.29 -3.78
CA THR A 36 -9.07 -10.87 -3.95
C THR A 36 -8.02 -10.43 -2.93
N ALA A 37 -8.21 -10.78 -1.66
CA ALA A 37 -7.29 -10.44 -0.58
C ALA A 37 -5.92 -11.14 -0.71
N LYS A 38 -5.87 -12.38 -1.19
CA LYS A 38 -4.61 -13.08 -1.52
C LYS A 38 -3.84 -12.37 -2.64
N TRP A 39 -4.51 -11.93 -3.69
CA TRP A 39 -3.90 -11.12 -4.75
C TRP A 39 -3.40 -9.77 -4.22
N MET A 40 -4.19 -9.08 -3.38
CA MET A 40 -3.73 -7.84 -2.73
C MET A 40 -2.49 -8.05 -1.87
N ALA A 41 -2.44 -9.12 -1.07
CA ALA A 41 -1.28 -9.46 -0.26
C ALA A 41 -0.04 -9.69 -1.13
N PHE A 42 -0.20 -10.43 -2.23
CA PHE A 42 0.86 -10.68 -3.20
C PHE A 42 1.38 -9.39 -3.85
N GLY A 43 0.49 -8.50 -4.32
CA GLY A 43 0.89 -7.19 -4.85
C GLY A 43 1.62 -6.33 -3.83
N ALA A 44 1.12 -6.31 -2.59
CA ALA A 44 1.74 -5.63 -1.46
C ALA A 44 3.19 -6.08 -1.21
N GLY A 45 3.46 -7.39 -1.25
CA GLY A 45 4.82 -7.91 -1.10
C GLY A 45 5.75 -7.55 -2.26
N ALA A 46 5.23 -7.62 -3.49
CA ALA A 46 5.97 -7.22 -4.69
C ALA A 46 6.36 -5.73 -4.65
N LEU A 47 5.44 -4.87 -4.22
CA LEU A 47 5.66 -3.42 -4.05
C LEU A 47 6.70 -3.10 -2.99
N VAL A 48 6.67 -3.77 -1.83
CA VAL A 48 7.69 -3.54 -0.78
C VAL A 48 9.09 -3.81 -1.32
N TYR A 49 9.27 -4.89 -2.08
CA TYR A 49 10.55 -5.17 -2.72
C TYR A 49 10.95 -4.06 -3.69
N ALA A 50 10.04 -3.67 -4.59
CA ALA A 50 10.29 -2.65 -5.60
C ALA A 50 10.68 -1.31 -4.95
N VAL A 51 9.90 -0.82 -3.98
CA VAL A 51 10.19 0.44 -3.29
C VAL A 51 11.52 0.37 -2.53
N ALA A 52 11.78 -0.72 -1.80
CA ALA A 52 12.99 -0.84 -0.99
C ALA A 52 14.27 -0.92 -1.84
N THR A 53 14.21 -1.55 -3.02
CA THR A 53 15.41 -1.79 -3.83
C THR A 53 15.57 -0.81 -4.98
N GLN A 54 14.48 -0.45 -5.67
CA GLN A 54 14.51 0.34 -6.90
C GLN A 54 14.31 1.84 -6.66
N MET A 55 13.60 2.24 -5.60
CA MET A 55 13.51 3.66 -5.21
C MET A 55 14.68 3.98 -4.26
N TYR A 56 14.58 3.59 -3.00
CA TYR A 56 15.57 3.97 -1.98
C TYR A 56 16.90 3.22 -2.08
N GLY A 57 16.88 1.99 -2.59
CA GLY A 57 18.05 1.11 -2.59
C GLY A 57 19.17 1.63 -3.48
N MET A 58 18.85 2.00 -4.73
CA MET A 58 19.84 2.43 -5.72
C MET A 58 20.62 3.67 -5.26
N ALA A 59 19.94 4.65 -4.65
CA ALA A 59 20.57 5.85 -4.11
C ALA A 59 21.57 5.50 -2.98
N VAL A 60 21.15 4.65 -2.04
CA VAL A 60 22.00 4.21 -0.92
C VAL A 60 23.20 3.39 -1.42
N PHE A 61 23.01 2.45 -2.34
CA PHE A 61 24.11 1.65 -2.88
C PHE A 61 25.12 2.49 -3.65
N ALA A 62 24.66 3.48 -4.42
CA ALA A 62 25.55 4.42 -5.11
C ALA A 62 26.40 5.23 -4.12
N LEU A 63 25.85 5.60 -2.96
CA LEU A 63 26.61 6.26 -1.89
C LEU A 63 27.62 5.29 -1.25
N LEU A 64 27.22 4.05 -0.97
CA LEU A 64 28.08 3.05 -0.35
C LEU A 64 29.30 2.69 -1.21
N ASP A 65 29.14 2.63 -2.53
CA ASP A 65 30.24 2.35 -3.46
C ASP A 65 31.28 3.49 -3.51
N LYS A 66 30.83 4.73 -3.42
CA LYS A 66 31.69 5.92 -3.39
C LYS A 66 32.25 6.25 -2.01
N SER A 67 31.61 5.73 -0.96
CA SER A 67 32.04 5.95 0.42
C SER A 67 33.31 5.16 0.71
N PRO A 68 34.35 5.77 1.32
CA PRO A 68 35.59 5.07 1.64
C PRO A 68 35.37 4.13 2.84
N MET A 69 34.81 2.93 2.61
CA MET A 69 35.06 1.76 3.47
C MET A 69 36.46 1.16 3.21
N LYS A 70 37.45 2.00 2.91
CA LYS A 70 38.88 1.65 2.85
C LYS A 70 39.61 2.31 4.00
N PRO A 71 40.69 1.71 4.53
CA PRO A 71 41.41 2.18 5.71
C PRO A 71 42.30 3.39 5.41
N ASP A 72 41.83 4.34 4.61
CA ASP A 72 42.55 5.57 4.28
C ASP A 72 41.62 6.75 4.60
N PRO A 73 42.02 7.69 5.49
CA PRO A 73 41.17 8.77 5.96
C PRO A 73 41.13 9.89 4.92
N GLN A 74 40.49 9.64 3.77
CA GLN A 74 40.13 10.71 2.87
C GLN A 74 38.74 11.26 3.26
N PRO A 75 38.59 12.58 3.44
CA PRO A 75 37.27 13.18 3.61
C PRO A 75 36.43 12.88 2.37
N CYS A 76 35.13 12.58 2.55
CA CYS A 76 34.22 12.37 1.42
C CYS A 76 34.36 13.54 0.44
N LEU A 77 34.71 13.23 -0.81
CA LEU A 77 34.81 14.21 -1.88
C LEU A 77 33.42 14.82 -2.15
N GLU A 78 33.36 15.98 -2.82
CA GLU A 78 32.14 16.70 -3.24
C GLU A 78 31.06 15.76 -3.82
N ALA A 79 31.45 14.78 -4.64
CA ALA A 79 30.53 13.79 -5.22
C ALA A 79 29.83 12.87 -4.20
N CYS A 80 30.47 12.53 -3.07
CA CYS A 80 29.85 11.76 -2.00
C CYS A 80 28.83 12.60 -1.23
N GLN A 81 29.12 13.89 -1.05
CA GLN A 81 28.23 14.82 -0.38
C GLN A 81 26.97 15.08 -1.20
N ASP A 82 27.09 15.23 -2.52
CA ASP A 82 25.95 15.35 -3.43
C ASP A 82 25.00 14.14 -3.34
N LEU A 83 25.56 12.91 -3.31
CA LEU A 83 24.75 11.69 -3.17
C LEU A 83 24.06 11.62 -1.80
N PHE A 84 24.74 12.04 -0.74
CA PHE A 84 24.15 12.10 0.58
C PHE A 84 23.00 13.13 0.64
N ASP A 85 23.19 14.31 0.06
CA ASP A 85 22.16 15.35 0.01
C ASP A 85 20.94 14.89 -0.80
N ASN A 86 21.15 14.16 -1.90
CA ASN A 86 20.07 13.54 -2.68
C ASN A 86 19.26 12.54 -1.84
N ILE A 87 19.90 11.65 -1.07
CA ILE A 87 19.20 10.70 -0.18
C ILE A 87 18.41 11.43 0.90
N VAL A 88 18.96 12.52 1.44
CA VAL A 88 18.25 13.34 2.44
C VAL A 88 17.01 13.98 1.83
N VAL A 89 17.13 14.54 0.61
CA VAL A 89 16.00 15.09 -0.14
C VAL A 89 14.96 14.00 -0.43
N GLU A 90 15.37 12.82 -0.87
CA GLU A 90 14.51 11.67 -1.14
C GLU A 90 13.74 11.23 0.12
N CYS A 91 14.40 11.16 1.28
CA CYS A 91 13.74 10.85 2.55
C CYS A 91 12.69 11.91 2.95
N ILE A 92 13.03 13.19 2.83
CA ILE A 92 12.09 14.29 3.13
C ILE A 92 10.90 14.24 2.17
N ALA A 93 11.18 14.09 0.88
CA ALA A 93 10.19 13.93 -0.19
C ALA A 93 9.26 12.75 0.08
N GLY A 94 9.78 11.62 0.59
CA GLY A 94 8.97 10.48 1.01
C GLY A 94 8.03 10.75 2.17
N LEU A 95 8.48 11.49 3.19
CA LEU A 95 7.58 11.92 4.27
C LEU A 95 6.49 12.86 3.75
N VAL A 96 6.83 13.76 2.82
CA VAL A 96 5.86 14.65 2.16
C VAL A 96 4.85 13.84 1.33
N GLY A 97 5.31 12.88 0.52
CA GLY A 97 4.47 11.97 -0.27
C GLY A 97 3.48 11.21 0.61
N ALA A 98 3.95 10.59 1.70
CA ALA A 98 3.08 9.95 2.67
C ALA A 98 2.04 10.92 3.26
N GLY A 99 2.45 12.15 3.57
CA GLY A 99 1.55 13.22 4.03
C GLY A 99 0.47 13.58 3.00
N ILE A 100 0.84 13.70 1.72
CA ILE A 100 -0.08 13.97 0.59
C ILE A 100 -1.12 12.84 0.50
N PHE A 101 -0.68 11.59 0.50
CA PHE A 101 -1.57 10.43 0.42
C PHE A 101 -2.59 10.41 1.56
N LEU A 102 -2.12 10.54 2.80
CA LEU A 102 -2.99 10.56 3.99
C LEU A 102 -3.93 11.77 4.01
N GLY A 103 -3.44 12.93 3.58
CA GLY A 103 -4.22 14.16 3.46
C GLY A 103 -5.38 14.00 2.48
N LEU A 104 -5.12 13.41 1.32
CA LEU A 104 -6.14 13.20 0.30
C LEU A 104 -7.16 12.14 0.74
N GLY A 105 -6.72 11.06 1.39
CA GLY A 105 -7.63 10.06 1.97
C GLY A 105 -8.62 10.69 2.96
N LYS A 106 -8.14 11.60 3.82
CA LYS A 106 -9.01 12.36 4.74
C LYS A 106 -9.95 13.32 4.00
N LEU A 107 -9.47 13.97 2.94
CA LEU A 107 -10.30 14.88 2.14
C LEU A 107 -11.44 14.13 1.43
N LEU A 108 -11.15 13.00 0.80
CA LEU A 108 -12.17 12.17 0.17
C LEU A 108 -13.18 11.62 1.16
N ALA A 109 -12.74 11.20 2.35
CA ALA A 109 -13.64 10.74 3.39
C ALA A 109 -14.57 11.86 3.89
N ARG A 110 -14.15 13.13 3.82
CA ARG A 110 -15.01 14.29 4.11
C ARG A 110 -16.00 14.57 3.00
N LEU A 111 -15.56 14.49 1.74
CA LEU A 111 -16.40 14.75 0.56
C LEU A 111 -17.42 13.64 0.29
N SER A 112 -17.13 12.41 0.70
CA SER A 112 -18.01 11.24 0.49
C SER A 112 -19.07 11.08 1.59
N ARG A 113 -19.03 11.88 2.66
CA ARG A 113 -20.10 11.86 3.66
C ARG A 113 -21.36 12.50 3.05
N PRO A 114 -22.50 11.79 2.97
CA PRO A 114 -23.74 12.44 2.59
C PRO A 114 -24.04 13.57 3.58
N PRO A 115 -24.64 14.69 3.13
CA PRO A 115 -25.03 15.76 4.04
C PRO A 115 -25.91 15.18 5.14
N GLU A 116 -25.59 15.53 6.39
CA GLU A 116 -26.36 15.17 7.57
C GLU A 116 -27.83 15.50 7.29
N VAL A 117 -28.68 14.48 7.16
CA VAL A 117 -30.13 14.70 7.19
C VAL A 117 -30.40 15.17 8.61
N SER A 118 -30.57 16.49 8.76
CA SER A 118 -31.04 17.12 9.98
C SER A 118 -32.30 16.38 10.41
N SER A 119 -32.17 15.57 11.45
CA SER A 119 -33.29 14.86 12.06
C SER A 119 -34.31 15.91 12.47
N VAL A 120 -35.41 15.98 11.72
CA VAL A 120 -36.61 16.74 12.09
C VAL A 120 -37.00 16.28 13.49
N GLY A 121 -37.06 17.23 14.43
CA GLY A 121 -37.40 16.97 15.81
C GLY A 121 -38.73 16.25 15.96
N GLY A 122 -38.69 15.05 16.54
CA GLY A 122 -39.84 14.35 17.11
C GLY A 122 -39.82 14.47 18.64
N PRO A 123 -40.98 14.56 19.30
CA PRO A 123 -41.09 15.15 20.63
C PRO A 123 -40.50 14.26 21.74
N THR A 124 -39.81 14.93 22.65
CA THR A 124 -39.39 14.45 23.97
C THR A 124 -40.55 13.76 24.68
N THR A 125 -40.45 12.44 24.90
CA THR A 125 -41.30 11.73 25.84
C THR A 125 -40.51 11.51 27.13
N GLU A 126 -41.03 12.07 28.22
CA GLU A 126 -40.51 12.08 29.58
C GLU A 126 -40.01 10.72 30.05
N ARG A 127 -38.78 10.68 30.60
CA ARG A 127 -38.45 9.71 31.64
C ARG A 127 -38.65 10.37 32.99
N ALA A 128 -39.84 10.14 33.54
CA ALA A 128 -40.20 10.48 34.91
C ALA A 128 -39.29 9.77 35.91
N SER A 129 -38.88 10.56 36.89
CA SER A 129 -38.19 10.21 38.12
C SER A 129 -38.92 9.16 38.96
N LEU A 130 -38.22 8.11 39.37
CA LEU A 130 -38.54 7.34 40.58
C LEU A 130 -37.25 7.17 41.38
N ALA A 131 -37.13 8.02 42.39
CA ALA A 131 -36.16 7.92 43.47
C ALA A 131 -36.72 6.99 44.56
N SER A 132 -35.93 6.03 45.02
CA SER A 132 -36.10 5.45 46.36
C SER A 132 -34.75 5.02 46.94
N ASN A 133 -34.24 5.87 47.83
CA ASN A 133 -33.57 5.58 49.11
C ASN A 133 -32.64 4.37 49.25
N GLY A 134 -31.38 4.67 49.60
CA GLY A 134 -30.51 3.75 50.33
C GLY A 134 -29.06 4.24 50.41
N ARG A 135 -28.74 5.18 51.31
CA ARG A 135 -27.37 5.33 51.85
C ARG A 135 -27.25 4.49 53.13
N PRO A 136 -26.07 3.95 53.41
CA PRO A 136 -25.47 4.31 54.68
C PRO A 136 -24.00 4.73 54.58
N SER A 137 -23.65 5.45 55.64
CA SER A 137 -22.45 6.18 55.97
C SER A 137 -21.24 5.30 56.27
N LEU A 138 -20.06 5.87 56.00
CA LEU A 138 -18.76 5.53 56.57
C LEU A 138 -18.84 5.39 58.11
N ALA A 139 -18.61 4.17 58.61
CA ALA A 139 -18.06 3.89 59.96
C ALA A 139 -17.87 2.37 60.16
N SER A 140 -16.85 1.76 59.53
CA SER A 140 -16.25 0.52 60.02
C SER A 140 -14.79 0.43 59.57
N LEU A 141 -13.94 1.09 60.35
CA LEU A 141 -12.49 0.91 60.33
C LEU A 141 -12.13 -0.54 60.72
N GLY A 142 -11.50 -1.27 59.80
CA GLY A 142 -10.85 -2.55 60.05
C GLY A 142 -9.57 -2.65 59.23
N ARG A 143 -8.43 -2.58 59.94
CA ARG A 143 -7.02 -2.62 59.48
C ARG A 143 -6.76 -3.33 58.14
N PHE A 144 -6.18 -2.60 57.19
CA PHE A 144 -5.42 -3.19 56.08
C PHE A 144 -3.98 -2.67 56.14
N SER A 145 -3.05 -3.58 56.42
CA SER A 145 -1.62 -3.29 56.53
C SER A 145 -1.01 -3.05 55.15
N LEU A 146 -0.35 -1.92 54.97
CA LEU A 146 0.47 -1.62 53.78
C LEU A 146 1.86 -2.26 53.92
N PRO A 147 2.37 -3.01 52.93
CA PRO A 147 3.81 -3.26 52.81
C PRO A 147 4.48 -2.02 52.18
N ARG A 148 5.59 -1.57 52.79
CA ARG A 148 6.50 -0.55 52.23
C ARG A 148 7.33 -1.15 51.07
N PRO A 149 7.78 -0.30 50.12
CA PRO A 149 8.49 -0.74 48.91
C PRO A 149 9.97 -0.97 49.21
N SER A 150 10.56 -1.99 48.56
CA SER A 150 12.01 -2.06 48.35
C SER A 150 12.31 -1.81 46.88
N LEU A 151 13.32 -0.98 46.68
CA LEU A 151 13.73 -0.34 45.44
C LEU A 151 14.55 -1.35 44.60
N GLY A 152 14.15 -1.60 43.34
CA GLY A 152 14.97 -2.38 42.41
C GLY A 152 14.24 -2.77 41.13
N THR A 153 14.68 -2.16 40.01
CA THR A 153 14.50 -2.57 38.61
C THR A 153 13.07 -2.61 38.02
N LEU A 154 12.77 -1.60 37.20
CA LEU A 154 11.75 -1.64 36.15
C LEU A 154 12.30 -2.42 34.93
N PRO A 155 11.56 -3.39 34.37
CA PRO A 155 11.63 -3.72 32.97
C PRO A 155 10.34 -3.27 32.27
N CYS A 156 10.48 -2.38 31.29
CA CYS A 156 9.51 -2.30 30.19
C CYS A 156 10.18 -2.94 28.99
N VAL A 157 9.45 -3.84 28.34
CA VAL A 157 9.70 -4.56 27.07
C VAL A 157 9.68 -6.06 27.33
N GLU A 158 8.50 -6.65 27.11
CA GLU A 158 8.25 -7.97 26.55
C GLU A 158 6.81 -8.37 26.93
N ASP A 159 5.89 -8.26 25.97
CA ASP A 159 4.87 -9.27 25.74
C ASP A 159 4.14 -8.97 24.42
N CYS A 160 4.75 -9.50 23.36
CA CYS A 160 4.15 -9.72 22.06
C CYS A 160 3.21 -10.94 22.16
N PRO A 161 1.95 -10.90 21.67
CA PRO A 161 1.05 -12.03 21.81
C PRO A 161 1.28 -13.07 20.70
N ILE A 162 2.39 -13.82 20.78
CA ILE A 162 2.60 -15.08 20.02
C ILE A 162 2.45 -16.31 20.94
N ALA A 163 2.33 -16.13 22.27
CA ALA A 163 2.23 -17.22 23.24
C ALA A 163 0.79 -17.71 23.55
N ALA A 164 -0.26 -17.10 22.99
CA ALA A 164 -1.65 -17.52 23.25
C ALA A 164 -2.10 -18.78 22.47
N LEU A 165 -1.23 -19.36 21.62
CA LEU A 165 -1.53 -20.54 20.79
C LEU A 165 -1.34 -21.90 21.48
N ARG A 166 -1.18 -21.96 22.82
CA ARG A 166 -0.96 -23.24 23.54
C ARG A 166 -2.11 -23.78 24.39
N SER A 167 -3.32 -23.23 24.32
CA SER A 167 -4.45 -23.79 25.10
C SER A 167 -5.82 -23.79 24.44
N PHE A 168 -5.92 -23.88 23.11
CA PHE A 168 -7.17 -24.32 22.46
C PHE A 168 -7.17 -25.84 22.28
N ARG A 169 -7.54 -26.54 23.35
CA ARG A 169 -7.89 -27.96 23.30
C ARG A 169 -9.23 -28.07 22.57
N VAL A 170 -9.21 -28.54 21.32
CA VAL A 170 -10.39 -28.88 20.54
C VAL A 170 -11.17 -29.97 21.28
N SER A 171 -12.29 -29.62 21.88
CA SER A 171 -13.28 -30.59 22.37
C SER A 171 -13.89 -31.31 21.16
N ARG A 172 -13.53 -32.58 20.95
CA ARG A 172 -14.21 -33.46 19.99
C ARG A 172 -15.69 -33.58 20.40
N PRO A 173 -16.66 -33.36 19.50
CA PRO A 173 -18.05 -33.72 19.79
C PRO A 173 -18.12 -35.24 19.90
N THR A 174 -18.66 -35.72 21.01
CA THR A 174 -19.02 -37.13 21.20
C THR A 174 -20.09 -37.53 20.17
N THR A 175 -19.89 -38.69 19.57
CA THR A 175 -20.81 -39.35 18.65
C THR A 175 -22.14 -39.65 19.35
N GLY A 176 -23.12 -38.75 19.20
CA GLY A 176 -24.53 -38.99 19.48
C GLY A 176 -25.26 -39.37 18.19
N ARG A 177 -26.12 -40.38 18.25
CA ARG A 177 -26.94 -40.91 17.15
C ARG A 177 -27.71 -39.81 16.39
N PRO A 178 -27.94 -39.96 15.06
CA PRO A 178 -28.70 -38.98 14.29
C PRO A 178 -30.19 -39.11 14.62
N SER A 179 -30.76 -38.12 15.30
CA SER A 179 -32.19 -37.83 15.22
C SER A 179 -32.42 -36.91 14.03
N ALA A 180 -33.26 -37.36 13.09
CA ALA A 180 -33.67 -36.63 11.90
C ALA A 180 -34.08 -35.19 12.23
N PHE A 181 -33.25 -34.21 11.82
CA PHE A 181 -33.62 -32.81 11.86
C PHE A 181 -34.25 -32.47 10.52
N GLN A 182 -35.57 -32.37 10.53
CA GLN A 182 -36.39 -32.04 9.38
C GLN A 182 -36.12 -30.57 9.01
N GLY A 183 -35.47 -30.34 7.87
CA GLY A 183 -35.09 -29.04 7.37
C GLY A 183 -36.31 -28.18 7.01
N GLY A 184 -36.77 -27.39 7.97
CA GLY A 184 -37.58 -26.20 7.72
C GLY A 184 -36.65 -24.99 7.69
N VAL A 185 -36.63 -24.27 6.57
CA VAL A 185 -36.01 -22.94 6.50
C VAL A 185 -36.89 -22.02 7.34
N LEU A 186 -36.45 -21.73 8.57
CA LEU A 186 -37.13 -20.78 9.44
C LEU A 186 -37.09 -19.41 8.75
N PRO A 187 -38.23 -18.74 8.53
CA PRO A 187 -38.22 -17.41 7.92
C PRO A 187 -37.48 -16.46 8.86
N LEU A 188 -36.39 -15.86 8.37
CA LEU A 188 -35.69 -14.77 9.07
C LEU A 188 -36.71 -13.72 9.47
N SER A 189 -36.68 -13.30 10.74
CA SER A 189 -37.54 -12.23 11.22
C SER A 189 -37.24 -10.95 10.43
N ARG A 190 -38.22 -10.06 10.27
CA ARG A 190 -38.02 -8.79 9.54
C ARG A 190 -36.85 -7.99 10.10
N GLU A 191 -36.63 -8.02 11.42
CA GLU A 191 -35.51 -7.35 12.08
C GLU A 191 -34.15 -7.99 11.75
N GLU A 192 -34.06 -9.32 11.61
CA GLU A 192 -32.82 -9.97 11.17
C GLU A 192 -32.53 -9.69 9.70
N LEU A 193 -33.57 -9.65 8.85
CA LEU A 193 -33.42 -9.29 7.44
C LEU A 193 -32.95 -7.83 7.29
N GLU A 194 -33.49 -6.94 8.12
CA GLU A 194 -33.12 -5.52 8.15
C GLU A 194 -31.70 -5.32 8.70
N ARG A 195 -31.31 -6.06 9.76
CA ARG A 195 -29.92 -6.08 10.25
C ARG A 195 -28.94 -6.65 9.23
N LEU A 196 -29.31 -7.72 8.51
CA LEU A 196 -28.48 -8.27 7.44
C LEU A 196 -28.34 -7.28 6.28
N ASN A 197 -29.42 -6.61 5.89
CA ASN A 197 -29.38 -5.58 4.85
C ASN A 197 -28.57 -4.34 5.28
N LEU A 198 -28.68 -3.91 6.54
CA LEU A 198 -27.89 -2.81 7.10
C LEU A 198 -26.40 -3.16 7.19
N ASN A 199 -26.07 -4.38 7.61
CA ASN A 199 -24.69 -4.87 7.63
C ASN A 199 -24.13 -5.01 6.21
N THR A 200 -24.91 -5.55 5.28
CA THR A 200 -24.53 -5.67 3.86
C THR A 200 -24.35 -4.29 3.22
N ALA A 201 -25.20 -3.31 3.56
CA ALA A 201 -25.07 -1.94 3.10
C ALA A 201 -23.81 -1.27 3.65
N ALA A 202 -23.55 -1.37 4.96
CA ALA A 202 -22.35 -0.81 5.59
C ALA A 202 -21.05 -1.47 5.08
N GLU A 203 -21.07 -2.78 4.84
CA GLU A 203 -19.96 -3.54 4.27
C GLU A 203 -19.73 -3.18 2.79
N SER A 204 -20.81 -2.94 2.02
CA SER A 204 -20.74 -2.46 0.64
C SER A 204 -20.19 -1.02 0.52
N ASP A 205 -20.53 -0.15 1.47
CA ASP A 205 -20.06 1.24 1.52
C ASP A 205 -18.58 1.30 1.92
N THR A 206 -18.17 0.45 2.86
CA THR A 206 -16.77 0.30 3.28
C THR A 206 -15.92 -0.23 2.13
N GLY A 207 -16.37 -1.28 1.43
CA GLY A 207 -15.68 -1.81 0.25
C GLY A 207 -15.59 -0.80 -0.89
N SER A 208 -16.62 0.05 -1.08
CA SER A 208 -16.65 1.07 -2.14
C SER A 208 -15.65 2.17 -1.88
N SER A 209 -15.56 2.60 -0.62
CA SER A 209 -14.53 3.52 -0.17
C SER A 209 -13.12 2.94 -0.37
N VAL A 210 -12.90 1.64 -0.09
CA VAL A 210 -11.59 0.99 -0.25
C VAL A 210 -11.17 0.90 -1.72
N ALA A 211 -12.05 0.41 -2.61
CA ALA A 211 -11.69 0.27 -4.03
C ALA A 211 -11.42 1.62 -4.72
N MET A 212 -12.21 2.65 -4.39
CA MET A 212 -11.96 4.00 -4.88
C MET A 212 -10.71 4.62 -4.27
N ALA A 213 -10.40 4.33 -3.01
CA ALA A 213 -9.14 4.77 -2.39
C ALA A 213 -7.92 4.10 -3.02
N MET A 214 -8.00 2.82 -3.39
CA MET A 214 -6.95 2.11 -4.14
C MET A 214 -6.75 2.74 -5.53
N TRP A 215 -7.83 2.96 -6.28
CA TRP A 215 -7.76 3.62 -7.58
C TRP A 215 -7.16 5.02 -7.49
N LEU A 216 -7.57 5.80 -6.48
CA LEU A 216 -6.99 7.12 -6.24
C LEU A 216 -5.51 7.04 -5.86
N GLY A 217 -5.14 6.06 -5.03
CA GLY A 217 -3.75 5.81 -4.66
C GLY A 217 -2.90 5.62 -5.90
N MET A 218 -3.32 4.72 -6.79
CA MET A 218 -2.67 4.50 -8.08
C MET A 218 -2.65 5.74 -8.98
N LEU A 219 -3.71 6.54 -9.00
CA LEU A 219 -3.74 7.78 -9.77
C LEU A 219 -2.70 8.78 -9.24
N LEU A 220 -2.62 8.94 -7.92
CA LEU A 220 -1.70 9.89 -7.30
C LEU A 220 -0.26 9.45 -7.44
N ASP A 221 0.00 8.17 -7.21
CA ASP A 221 1.32 7.56 -7.29
C ASP A 221 1.85 7.52 -8.72
N GLY A 222 0.95 7.24 -9.68
CA GLY A 222 1.27 7.28 -11.10
C GLY A 222 1.76 8.63 -11.60
N ILE A 223 1.54 9.75 -10.89
CA ILE A 223 2.04 11.07 -11.32
C ILE A 223 3.56 11.19 -11.16
N PRO A 224 4.13 11.16 -9.94
CA PRO A 224 5.58 11.24 -9.75
C PRO A 224 6.31 10.07 -10.44
N GLU A 225 5.75 8.86 -10.39
CA GLU A 225 6.37 7.67 -11.00
C GLU A 225 6.50 7.82 -12.52
N SER A 226 5.45 8.30 -13.20
CA SER A 226 5.50 8.50 -14.64
C SER A 226 6.49 9.59 -15.03
N LEU A 227 6.49 10.72 -14.30
CA LEU A 227 7.43 11.82 -14.56
C LEU A 227 8.88 11.35 -14.43
N MET A 228 9.18 10.64 -13.34
CA MET A 228 10.48 10.04 -13.06
C MET A 228 10.91 9.09 -14.18
N MET A 229 10.02 8.21 -14.64
CA MET A 229 10.30 7.29 -15.76
C MET A 229 10.66 8.04 -17.05
N GLY A 230 10.02 9.21 -17.27
CA GLY A 230 10.37 10.14 -18.33
C GLY A 230 11.78 10.72 -18.20
N PHE A 231 12.17 11.14 -16.99
CA PHE A 231 13.50 11.67 -16.70
C PHE A 231 14.59 10.60 -16.89
N MET A 232 14.37 9.39 -16.38
CA MET A 232 15.29 8.25 -16.52
C MET A 232 15.52 7.85 -17.98
N THR A 233 14.50 7.98 -18.83
CA THR A 233 14.63 7.67 -20.27
C THR A 233 15.60 8.61 -20.99
N ASN A 234 15.75 9.84 -20.51
CA ASN A 234 16.68 10.81 -21.08
C ASN A 234 18.15 10.46 -20.76
N LYS A 235 18.39 9.80 -19.61
CA LYS A 235 19.73 9.36 -19.18
C LYS A 235 20.11 7.96 -19.67
N GLU A 236 19.20 7.27 -20.35
CA GLU A 236 19.30 5.83 -20.69
C GLU A 236 19.39 4.91 -19.45
N ASP A 237 18.98 5.40 -18.28
CA ASP A 237 19.08 4.68 -17.00
C ASP A 237 17.88 3.76 -16.72
N ILE A 238 16.87 3.77 -17.58
CA ILE A 238 15.67 2.95 -17.38
C ILE A 238 15.95 1.46 -17.60
N THR A 239 15.85 0.68 -16.53
CA THR A 239 16.00 -0.79 -16.60
C THR A 239 14.69 -1.46 -16.96
N MET A 240 14.75 -2.53 -17.76
CA MET A 240 13.57 -3.35 -18.05
C MET A 240 13.03 -4.00 -16.77
N SER A 241 13.91 -4.30 -15.79
CA SER A 241 13.54 -4.79 -14.46
C SER A 241 12.57 -3.87 -13.75
N PHE A 242 12.87 -2.57 -13.74
CA PHE A 242 12.02 -1.57 -13.09
C PHE A 242 10.62 -1.55 -13.71
N VAL A 243 10.57 -1.49 -15.04
CA VAL A 243 9.32 -1.46 -15.81
C VAL A 243 8.49 -2.75 -15.58
N ILE A 244 9.13 -3.92 -15.57
CA ILE A 244 8.48 -5.22 -15.31
C ILE A 244 8.01 -5.33 -13.85
N ALA A 245 8.80 -4.84 -12.89
CA ALA A 245 8.44 -4.87 -11.48
C ALA A 245 7.18 -4.04 -11.21
N ILE A 246 7.11 -2.83 -11.77
CA ILE A 246 5.91 -1.98 -11.74
C ILE A 246 4.72 -2.71 -12.38
N PHE A 247 4.92 -3.29 -13.57
CA PHE A 247 3.86 -4.02 -14.25
C PHE A 247 3.27 -5.13 -13.36
N VAL A 248 4.12 -5.92 -12.71
CA VAL A 248 3.74 -7.02 -11.81
C VAL A 248 3.05 -6.50 -10.54
N ALA A 249 3.49 -5.37 -9.99
CA ALA A 249 2.90 -4.74 -8.81
C ALA A 249 1.51 -4.15 -9.08
N ASN A 250 1.33 -3.51 -10.24
CA ASN A 250 0.09 -2.85 -10.64
C ASN A 250 -1.03 -3.84 -10.99
N PHE A 251 -0.69 -5.04 -11.45
CA PHE A 251 -1.68 -6.03 -11.87
C PHE A 251 -2.61 -6.48 -10.74
N PRO A 252 -2.12 -6.94 -9.56
CA PRO A 252 -2.98 -7.34 -8.45
C PRO A 252 -3.88 -6.24 -7.94
N GLU A 253 -3.44 -4.98 -7.97
CA GLU A 253 -4.24 -3.83 -7.56
C GLU A 253 -5.40 -3.56 -8.52
N ALA A 254 -5.11 -3.54 -9.82
CA ALA A 254 -6.15 -3.34 -10.83
C ALA A 254 -7.16 -4.49 -10.84
N PHE A 255 -6.68 -5.73 -10.70
CA PHE A 255 -7.54 -6.90 -10.59
C PHE A 255 -8.45 -6.85 -9.37
N SER A 256 -7.88 -6.60 -8.19
CA SER A 256 -8.62 -6.60 -6.93
C SER A 256 -9.57 -5.41 -6.83
N GLY A 257 -9.12 -4.21 -7.18
CA GLY A 257 -9.93 -3.00 -7.21
C GLY A 257 -11.08 -3.08 -8.20
N ALA A 258 -10.86 -3.58 -9.43
CA ALA A 258 -11.93 -3.77 -10.40
C ALA A 258 -12.96 -4.82 -9.95
N SER A 259 -12.51 -5.93 -9.36
CA SER A 259 -13.41 -6.95 -8.81
C SER A 259 -14.27 -6.40 -7.67
N LEU A 260 -13.69 -5.55 -6.81
CA LEU A 260 -14.40 -4.92 -5.69
C LEU A 260 -15.43 -3.89 -6.18
N LEU A 261 -15.07 -3.02 -7.14
CA LEU A 261 -16.01 -2.09 -7.79
C LEU A 261 -17.14 -2.82 -8.53
N ARG A 262 -16.84 -3.97 -9.15
CA ARG A 262 -17.83 -4.78 -9.86
C ARG A 262 -18.86 -5.38 -8.90
N LYS A 263 -18.41 -5.87 -7.74
CA LYS A 263 -19.31 -6.39 -6.68
C LYS A 263 -20.26 -5.32 -6.14
N GLN A 264 -19.84 -4.05 -6.14
CA GLN A 264 -20.66 -2.92 -5.70
C GLN A 264 -21.66 -2.42 -6.76
N GLY A 265 -21.76 -3.13 -7.89
CA GLY A 265 -22.73 -2.79 -8.94
C GLY A 265 -22.25 -1.73 -9.92
N MET A 266 -20.99 -1.29 -9.87
CA MET A 266 -20.46 -0.40 -10.90
C MET A 266 -20.49 -1.10 -12.27
N PRO A 267 -21.01 -0.45 -13.33
CA PRO A 267 -21.06 -1.06 -14.66
C PRO A 267 -19.65 -1.27 -15.21
N PRO A 268 -19.40 -2.37 -15.95
CA PRO A 268 -18.05 -2.82 -16.30
C PRO A 268 -17.31 -1.83 -17.19
N TRP A 269 -18.03 -1.09 -18.05
CA TRP A 269 -17.44 -0.08 -18.91
C TRP A 269 -16.86 1.10 -18.12
N LYS A 270 -17.49 1.50 -16.99
CA LYS A 270 -16.95 2.56 -16.13
C LYS A 270 -15.66 2.11 -15.45
N ILE A 271 -15.65 0.88 -14.95
CA ILE A 271 -14.46 0.28 -14.31
C ILE A 271 -13.30 0.24 -15.32
N LEU A 272 -13.54 -0.29 -16.52
CA LEU A 272 -12.50 -0.31 -17.56
C LEU A 272 -12.02 1.08 -17.95
N MET A 273 -12.91 2.07 -18.06
CA MET A 273 -12.52 3.45 -18.33
C MET A 273 -11.65 4.04 -17.22
N LEU A 274 -11.97 3.78 -15.95
CA LEU A 274 -11.18 4.27 -14.81
C LEU A 274 -9.74 3.77 -14.84
N TRP A 275 -9.52 2.48 -15.07
CA TRP A 275 -8.17 1.89 -15.13
C TRP A 275 -7.43 2.24 -16.42
N SER A 276 -8.15 2.31 -17.55
CA SER A 276 -7.56 2.72 -18.83
C SER A 276 -7.16 4.20 -18.83
N ALA A 277 -7.86 5.04 -18.06
CA ALA A 277 -7.51 6.45 -17.90
C ALA A 277 -6.14 6.61 -17.21
N ILE A 278 -5.87 5.83 -16.15
CA ILE A 278 -4.54 5.83 -15.50
C ILE A 278 -3.48 5.35 -16.49
N PHE A 279 -3.72 4.25 -17.21
CA PHE A 279 -2.79 3.74 -18.23
C PHE A 279 -2.39 4.80 -19.27
N LEU A 280 -3.36 5.51 -19.83
CA LEU A 280 -3.08 6.58 -20.80
C LEU A 280 -2.36 7.76 -20.14
N LEU A 281 -2.78 8.14 -18.93
CA LEU A 281 -2.16 9.22 -18.18
C LEU A 281 -0.69 8.91 -17.88
N THR A 282 -0.36 7.68 -17.47
CA THR A 282 1.02 7.27 -17.18
C THR A 282 1.92 7.45 -18.41
N GLY A 283 1.49 6.97 -19.58
CA GLY A 283 2.24 7.16 -20.82
C GLY A 283 2.44 8.64 -21.18
N VAL A 284 1.39 9.45 -21.06
CA VAL A 284 1.45 10.89 -21.37
C VAL A 284 2.36 11.64 -20.38
N LEU A 285 2.29 11.31 -19.08
CA LEU A 285 3.15 11.92 -18.07
C LEU A 285 4.61 11.50 -18.23
N ALA A 286 4.89 10.25 -18.61
CA ALA A 286 6.25 9.82 -18.93
C ALA A 286 6.81 10.57 -20.14
N MET A 287 6.01 10.72 -21.19
CA MET A 287 6.36 11.57 -22.34
C MET A 287 6.63 13.01 -21.90
N LEU A 288 5.78 13.59 -21.06
CA LEU A 288 5.93 14.96 -20.56
C LEU A 288 7.18 15.11 -19.69
N GLY A 289 7.48 14.14 -18.82
CA GLY A 289 8.71 14.11 -18.02
C GLY A 289 9.95 14.18 -18.90
N SER A 290 10.01 13.35 -19.95
CA SER A 290 11.11 13.39 -20.93
C SER A 290 11.22 14.75 -21.65
N LEU A 291 10.11 15.46 -21.88
CA LEU A 291 10.11 16.77 -22.52
C LEU A 291 10.47 17.93 -21.57
N MET A 292 10.21 17.80 -20.27
CA MET A 292 10.47 18.85 -19.27
C MET A 292 11.97 19.04 -18.99
N LEU A 293 12.76 17.97 -19.06
CA LEU A 293 14.20 17.98 -18.77
C LEU A 293 14.99 17.37 -19.95
N PRO A 294 15.12 18.08 -21.08
CA PRO A 294 15.90 17.59 -22.20
C PRO A 294 17.39 17.51 -21.84
N VAL A 295 18.04 16.43 -22.26
CA VAL A 295 19.47 16.17 -22.00
C VAL A 295 20.31 17.39 -22.34
N SER A 296 20.98 17.95 -21.35
CA SER A 296 21.94 19.03 -21.54
C SER A 296 23.29 18.66 -20.93
N SER A 297 24.37 19.18 -21.50
CA SER A 297 25.75 18.88 -21.07
C SER A 297 26.26 19.80 -19.96
N ASP A 298 25.38 20.67 -19.43
CA ASP A 298 25.74 21.70 -18.46
C ASP A 298 25.64 21.13 -17.03
N LYS A 299 26.71 21.29 -16.25
CA LYS A 299 26.82 20.75 -14.88
C LYS A 299 25.68 21.21 -13.96
N GLU A 300 25.23 22.46 -14.10
CA GLU A 300 24.12 23.00 -13.30
C GLU A 300 22.79 22.30 -13.62
N VAL A 301 22.56 21.94 -14.88
CA VAL A 301 21.34 21.25 -15.29
C VAL A 301 21.35 19.80 -14.81
N THR A 302 22.51 19.12 -14.87
CA THR A 302 22.65 17.76 -14.33
C THR A 302 22.36 17.70 -12.82
N GLN A 303 22.73 18.73 -12.05
CA GLN A 303 22.37 18.79 -10.62
C GLN A 303 20.86 18.97 -10.41
N ILE A 304 20.22 19.87 -11.16
CA ILE A 304 18.76 20.07 -11.09
C ILE A 304 18.00 18.79 -11.45
N GLU A 305 18.48 18.05 -12.46
CA GLU A 305 17.92 16.76 -12.84
C GLU A 305 18.01 15.74 -11.70
N ASN A 306 19.19 15.58 -11.07
CA ASN A 306 19.37 14.62 -9.98
C ASN A 306 18.50 14.93 -8.75
N TYR A 307 18.34 16.21 -8.41
CA TYR A 307 17.41 16.62 -7.35
C TYR A 307 15.95 16.34 -7.73
N SER A 308 15.58 16.56 -9.00
CA SER A 308 14.22 16.31 -9.47
C SER A 308 13.88 14.82 -9.43
N ASP A 309 14.82 13.95 -9.81
CA ASP A 309 14.69 12.50 -9.71
C ASP A 309 14.49 12.08 -8.25
N SER A 310 15.36 12.53 -7.34
CA SER A 310 15.29 12.23 -5.91
C SER A 310 13.98 12.69 -5.26
N ILE A 311 13.44 13.85 -5.69
CA ILE A 311 12.15 14.36 -5.21
C ILE A 311 11.01 13.47 -5.70
N CYS A 312 11.01 13.07 -6.98
CA CYS A 312 9.95 12.24 -7.54
C CYS A 312 9.97 10.82 -6.96
N GLU A 313 11.15 10.19 -6.88
CA GLU A 313 11.36 8.88 -6.25
C GLU A 313 10.92 8.89 -4.78
N GLY A 314 11.36 9.90 -4.04
CA GLY A 314 10.97 10.09 -2.66
C GLY A 314 9.45 10.19 -2.52
N ILE A 315 8.81 11.14 -3.23
CA ILE A 315 7.36 11.34 -3.16
C ILE A 315 6.58 10.06 -3.54
N ALA A 316 6.97 9.38 -4.62
CA ALA A 316 6.34 8.13 -5.06
C ALA A 316 6.50 7.03 -4.01
N GLY A 317 7.73 6.75 -3.57
CA GLY A 317 8.03 5.75 -2.53
C GLY A 317 7.27 6.00 -1.23
N GLY A 318 7.15 7.27 -0.82
CA GLY A 318 6.37 7.69 0.33
C GLY A 318 4.86 7.41 0.20
N MET A 319 4.28 7.69 -0.98
CA MET A 319 2.88 7.40 -1.27
C MET A 319 2.61 5.90 -1.33
N MET A 320 3.46 5.12 -2.00
CA MET A 320 3.36 3.66 -2.07
C MET A 320 3.39 3.02 -0.67
N LEU A 321 4.34 3.42 0.17
CA LEU A 321 4.46 2.87 1.53
C LEU A 321 3.25 3.26 2.41
N ALA A 322 2.75 4.50 2.28
CA ALA A 322 1.56 4.94 3.02
C ALA A 322 0.30 4.20 2.56
N MET A 323 0.11 4.00 1.25
CA MET A 323 -1.00 3.22 0.68
C MET A 323 -0.96 1.77 1.16
N LEU A 324 0.22 1.15 1.09
CA LEU A 324 0.44 -0.21 1.53
C LEU A 324 0.04 -0.40 3.00
N ALA A 325 0.50 0.51 3.88
CA ALA A 325 0.28 0.43 5.31
C ALA A 325 -1.18 0.71 5.70
N THR A 326 -1.88 1.58 4.98
CA THR A 326 -3.22 2.05 5.37
C THR A 326 -4.38 1.37 4.65
N ALA A 327 -4.15 0.88 3.42
CA ALA A 327 -5.19 0.29 2.59
C ALA A 327 -4.92 -1.18 2.28
N MET A 328 -3.79 -1.48 1.62
CA MET A 328 -3.58 -2.82 1.06
C MET A 328 -3.40 -3.89 2.13
N LEU A 329 -2.48 -3.69 3.08
CA LEU A 329 -2.20 -4.67 4.12
C LEU A 329 -3.42 -4.92 5.02
N PRO A 330 -4.09 -3.89 5.57
CA PRO A 330 -5.29 -4.11 6.37
C PRO A 330 -6.39 -4.89 5.64
N GLU A 331 -6.62 -4.60 4.35
CA GLU A 331 -7.64 -5.30 3.57
C GLU A 331 -7.24 -6.73 3.23
N ALA A 332 -5.97 -6.96 2.89
CA ALA A 332 -5.43 -8.29 2.66
C ALA A 332 -5.58 -9.20 3.91
N PHE A 333 -5.27 -8.68 5.11
CA PHE A 333 -5.43 -9.43 6.36
C PHE A 333 -6.89 -9.65 6.74
N ARG A 334 -7.81 -8.72 6.43
CA ARG A 334 -9.25 -8.92 6.66
C ARG A 334 -9.81 -10.04 5.80
N GLY A 335 -9.43 -10.13 4.53
CA GLY A 335 -10.00 -11.12 3.61
C GLY A 335 -9.31 -12.48 3.59
N ALA A 336 -7.99 -12.52 3.76
CA ALA A 336 -7.22 -13.77 3.68
C ALA A 336 -6.68 -14.25 5.06
N GLY A 337 -6.83 -13.47 6.12
CA GLY A 337 -6.34 -13.81 7.46
C GLY A 337 -4.84 -14.13 7.46
N GLU A 338 -4.44 -15.22 8.11
CA GLU A 338 -3.05 -15.68 8.17
C GLU A 338 -2.47 -16.03 6.80
N ALA A 339 -3.30 -16.49 5.86
CA ALA A 339 -2.84 -16.82 4.52
C ALA A 339 -2.27 -15.59 3.79
N ALA A 340 -2.73 -14.38 4.12
CA ALA A 340 -2.22 -13.14 3.54
C ALA A 340 -0.69 -13.03 3.69
N GLY A 341 -0.12 -13.45 4.83
CA GLY A 341 1.32 -13.42 5.06
C GLY A 341 2.11 -14.26 4.08
N ILE A 342 1.63 -15.46 3.72
CA ILE A 342 2.29 -16.34 2.74
C ILE A 342 2.27 -15.69 1.35
N TYR A 343 1.13 -15.14 0.93
CA TYR A 343 1.01 -14.49 -0.38
C TYR A 343 1.84 -13.21 -0.46
N PHE A 344 1.94 -12.45 0.63
CA PHE A 344 2.87 -11.32 0.73
C PHE A 344 4.33 -11.74 0.51
N VAL A 345 4.79 -12.79 1.19
CA VAL A 345 6.15 -13.31 0.97
C VAL A 345 6.34 -13.83 -0.46
N LEU A 346 5.32 -14.49 -1.04
CA LEU A 346 5.38 -14.96 -2.43
C LEU A 346 5.57 -13.80 -3.42
N GLY A 347 4.87 -12.68 -3.22
CA GLY A 347 5.04 -11.47 -4.03
C GLY A 347 6.44 -10.90 -3.93
N PHE A 348 6.95 -10.75 -2.71
CA PHE A 348 8.31 -10.26 -2.45
C PHE A 348 9.37 -11.15 -3.12
N VAL A 349 9.28 -12.47 -2.92
CA VAL A 349 10.22 -13.45 -3.49
C VAL A 349 10.14 -13.49 -5.01
N LEU A 350 8.95 -13.34 -5.60
CA LEU A 350 8.83 -13.27 -7.05
C LEU A 350 9.54 -12.04 -7.62
N SER A 351 9.32 -10.85 -7.04
CA SER A 351 10.00 -9.63 -7.49
C SER A 351 11.53 -9.73 -7.33
N LEU A 352 12.00 -10.31 -6.23
CA LEU A 352 13.41 -10.64 -6.04
C LEU A 352 13.92 -11.59 -7.12
N ALA A 353 13.18 -12.67 -7.41
CA ALA A 353 13.58 -13.66 -8.40
C ALA A 353 13.65 -13.04 -9.81
N ILE A 354 12.70 -12.18 -10.19
CA ILE A 354 12.72 -11.44 -11.46
C ILE A 354 14.01 -10.60 -11.54
N THR A 355 14.31 -9.84 -10.49
CA THR A 355 15.51 -8.99 -10.44
C THR A 355 16.79 -9.81 -10.49
N CYS A 356 16.84 -10.96 -9.80
CA CYS A 356 17.98 -11.88 -9.87
C CYS A 356 18.17 -12.49 -11.27
N VAL A 357 17.08 -12.87 -11.94
CA VAL A 357 17.13 -13.40 -13.32
C VAL A 357 17.63 -12.32 -14.27
N GLU A 358 17.17 -11.09 -14.12
CA GLU A 358 17.68 -9.97 -14.92
C GLU A 358 19.15 -9.69 -14.63
N ALA A 359 19.57 -9.65 -13.37
CA ALA A 359 20.98 -9.49 -13.03
C ALA A 359 21.86 -10.62 -13.60
N ARG A 360 21.30 -11.83 -13.76
CA ARG A 360 22.01 -12.99 -14.29
C ARG A 360 22.09 -13.02 -15.82
N PHE A 361 21.01 -12.65 -16.50
CA PHE A 361 20.85 -12.82 -17.96
C PHE A 361 20.73 -11.52 -18.75
N GLY A 362 20.57 -10.38 -18.06
CA GLY A 362 20.59 -9.06 -18.64
C GLY A 362 21.95 -8.83 -19.30
N THR A 363 21.92 -8.56 -20.60
CA THR A 363 23.10 -8.05 -21.30
C THR A 363 23.41 -6.68 -20.70
N VAL A 364 24.60 -6.53 -20.10
CA VAL A 364 25.18 -5.23 -19.71
C VAL A 364 25.11 -4.30 -20.93
N GLN A 365 24.10 -3.46 -21.03
CA GLN A 365 24.06 -2.40 -22.02
C GLN A 365 24.58 -1.13 -21.36
N ASN A 366 25.73 -0.68 -21.86
CA ASN A 366 26.30 0.65 -21.69
C ASN A 366 26.82 1.08 -20.31
N VAL A 367 27.63 0.23 -19.64
CA VAL A 367 28.61 0.78 -18.68
C VAL A 367 29.83 1.25 -19.48
N ARG A 368 30.07 2.57 -19.50
CA ARG A 368 31.36 3.10 -19.99
C ARG A 368 32.47 2.46 -19.14
N PRO A 369 33.56 1.98 -19.73
CA PRO A 369 34.60 1.20 -19.03
C PRO A 369 35.46 2.00 -18.02
N SER A 370 35.00 3.17 -17.56
CA SER A 370 35.71 4.04 -16.60
C SER A 370 35.17 3.96 -15.17
N ASP A 371 33.96 3.45 -14.96
CA ASP A 371 33.39 3.31 -13.62
C ASP A 371 33.52 1.83 -13.21
N GLY A 372 34.02 1.61 -11.99
CA GLY A 372 34.42 0.31 -11.46
C GLY A 372 33.31 -0.75 -11.46
N PRO A 373 33.63 -1.99 -11.05
CA PRO A 373 32.69 -3.09 -11.15
C PRO A 373 31.46 -2.83 -10.27
N THR A 374 30.33 -2.54 -10.90
CA THR A 374 29.02 -2.66 -10.28
C THR A 374 28.74 -4.13 -9.98
N TRP A 375 28.01 -4.39 -8.90
CA TRP A 375 27.59 -5.68 -8.32
C TRP A 375 28.54 -6.31 -7.29
N PHE A 376 28.33 -5.96 -6.00
CA PHE A 376 28.15 -6.90 -4.89
C PHE A 376 27.33 -6.25 -3.76
#